data_AF-A0A519W3L9-F1
#
_entry.id   AF-A0A519W3L9-F1
#
_cell.length_a   1.000
_cell.length_b   1.000
_cell.length_c   1.000
_cell.angle_alpha   90.00
_cell.angle_beta   90.00
_cell.angle_gamma   90.00
#
_symmetry.space_group_name_H-M   'P 1'
#
loop_
_entity.id
_entity.type
_entity.pdbx_description
1 polymer ?
#
loop_
_entity_poly.entity_id
_entity_poly.type
_entity_poly.pdbx_seq_one_letter_code
_entity_poly.pdbx_strand_id
1 'polypeptide(L)'
;LIEYNKNKSSFTVPENFGDLHGKLYKRFVSSDTYKEHFKMSPIICLSVSSNKTYTRTAYQHPVLGFEYVQDAYSLTDEYFSKMGLNVRFFMPPNTVAPMAFYHSGDLLTDYTDLGLISSISTMETFQKIYRPEIYNANSVAGQIYQPSLRHEDYSLTRVEYDRVERSRLAVEQGKYAEEHFIKPYQDMLEQWSTNFVL
;
A
#
# COMPACT_ATOMS: atom_id res chain seq x y z
N LEU A 1 12.79 0.98 -9.97
CA LEU A 1 13.22 -0.43 -9.83
C LEU A 1 13.30 -1.19 -11.16
N ILE A 2 12.45 -0.90 -12.16
CA ILE A 2 12.51 -1.56 -13.49
C ILE A 2 13.89 -1.37 -14.13
N GLU A 3 14.34 -0.12 -14.32
CA GLU A 3 15.67 0.16 -14.88
C GLU A 3 16.81 -0.39 -14.00
N TYR A 4 16.69 -0.26 -12.67
CA TYR A 4 17.69 -0.78 -11.70
C TYR A 4 17.92 -2.31 -11.81
N ASN A 5 16.92 -3.07 -12.28
CA ASN A 5 16.99 -4.53 -12.39
C ASN A 5 17.10 -5.04 -13.83
N LYS A 6 17.15 -4.17 -14.84
CA LYS A 6 17.05 -4.54 -16.27
C LYS A 6 18.04 -5.62 -16.74
N ASN A 7 19.23 -5.67 -16.14
CA ASN A 7 20.29 -6.62 -16.48
C ASN A 7 20.74 -7.50 -15.30
N LYS A 8 19.92 -7.60 -14.25
CA LYS A 8 20.24 -8.42 -13.08
C LYS A 8 19.63 -9.80 -13.21
N SER A 9 20.37 -10.83 -12.77
CA SER A 9 19.90 -12.22 -12.75
C SER A 9 18.79 -12.47 -11.74
N SER A 10 18.68 -11.60 -10.72
CA SER A 10 17.66 -11.64 -9.69
C SER A 10 17.17 -10.23 -9.35
N PHE A 11 15.93 -10.15 -8.90
CA PHE A 11 15.35 -8.90 -8.43
C PHE A 11 16.04 -8.46 -7.14
N THR A 12 16.47 -7.21 -7.11
CA THR A 12 17.09 -6.55 -5.96
C THR A 12 16.57 -5.12 -5.84
N VAL A 13 16.76 -4.52 -4.66
CA VAL A 13 16.44 -3.12 -4.42
C VAL A 13 17.70 -2.35 -4.00
N PRO A 14 17.76 -1.03 -4.25
CA PRO A 14 18.80 -0.18 -3.67
C PRO A 14 18.82 -0.29 -2.15
N GLU A 15 20.01 -0.18 -1.54
CA GLU A 15 20.17 -0.26 -0.08
C GLU A 15 19.32 0.77 0.67
N ASN A 16 19.20 1.98 0.12
CA ASN A 16 18.41 3.09 0.66
C ASN A 16 16.96 3.12 0.16
N PHE A 17 16.43 2.00 -0.34
CA PHE A 17 15.07 1.94 -0.90
C PHE A 17 14.02 2.39 0.12
N GLY A 18 13.29 3.45 -0.24
CA GLY A 18 12.23 4.03 0.59
C GLY A 18 12.72 4.97 1.69
N ASP A 19 14.02 5.10 1.95
CA ASP A 19 14.53 5.87 3.10
C ASP A 19 14.17 7.36 3.02
N LEU A 20 14.43 8.01 1.88
CA LEU A 20 14.14 9.43 1.71
C LEU A 20 12.64 9.71 1.91
N HIS A 21 11.78 8.91 1.28
CA HIS A 21 10.34 9.09 1.39
C HIS A 21 9.83 8.77 2.80
N GLY A 22 10.37 7.74 3.45
CA GLY A 22 10.09 7.41 4.85
C GLY A 22 10.37 8.59 5.78
N LYS A 23 11.51 9.25 5.61
CA LYS A 23 11.90 10.45 6.38
C LYS A 23 11.00 11.65 6.06
N LEU A 24 10.69 11.89 4.79
CA LEU A 24 9.78 12.97 4.37
C LEU A 24 8.37 12.78 4.95
N TYR A 25 7.84 11.56 4.88
CA TYR A 25 6.56 11.21 5.48
C TYR A 25 6.56 11.49 6.99
N LYS A 26 7.57 10.97 7.70
CA LYS A 26 7.72 11.17 9.15
C LYS A 26 7.79 12.66 9.51
N ARG A 27 8.52 13.46 8.74
CA ARG A 27 8.58 14.92 8.94
C ARG A 27 7.23 15.59 8.69
N PHE A 28 6.52 15.17 7.65
CA PHE A 28 5.22 15.72 7.31
C PHE A 28 4.20 15.46 8.43
N VAL A 29 4.03 14.21 8.87
CA VAL A 29 3.03 13.86 9.90
C VAL A 29 3.38 14.36 11.30
N SER A 30 4.67 14.61 11.59
CA SER A 30 5.11 15.20 12.85
C SER A 30 5.04 16.73 12.89
N SER A 31 4.83 17.38 11.73
CA SER A 31 4.79 18.84 11.64
C SER A 31 3.62 19.45 12.40
N ASP A 32 3.82 20.67 12.91
CA ASP A 32 2.76 21.41 13.62
C ASP A 32 1.57 21.68 12.70
N THR A 33 1.81 22.01 11.43
CA THR A 33 0.77 22.19 10.41
C THR A 33 -0.09 20.94 10.24
N TYR A 34 0.52 19.75 10.18
CA TYR A 34 -0.26 18.51 10.09
C TYR A 34 -1.13 18.32 11.35
N LYS A 35 -0.57 18.50 12.54
CA LYS A 35 -1.28 18.33 13.83
C LYS A 35 -2.39 19.39 14.05
N GLU A 36 -2.22 20.57 13.48
CA GLU A 36 -3.22 21.63 13.49
C GLU A 36 -4.46 21.19 12.69
N HIS A 37 -4.26 20.70 11.47
CA HIS A 37 -5.34 20.35 10.53
C HIS A 37 -5.90 18.93 10.69
N PHE A 38 -5.11 17.98 11.20
CA PHE A 38 -5.49 16.57 11.29
C PHE A 38 -5.32 16.06 12.72
N LYS A 39 -6.33 15.32 13.19
CA LYS A 39 -6.35 14.75 14.56
C LYS A 39 -6.06 13.25 14.59
N MET A 40 -6.00 12.62 13.42
CA MET A 40 -5.70 11.20 13.25
C MET A 40 -4.51 11.06 12.31
N SER A 41 -3.66 10.07 12.57
CA SER A 41 -2.60 9.70 11.63
C SER A 41 -3.19 9.16 10.33
N PRO A 42 -2.45 9.21 9.22
CA PRO A 42 -2.89 8.59 7.98
C PRO A 42 -3.07 7.07 8.16
N ILE A 43 -4.07 6.51 7.50
CA ILE A 43 -4.18 5.08 7.22
C ILE A 43 -4.04 4.86 5.73
N ILE A 44 -3.27 3.86 5.33
CA ILE A 44 -3.06 3.51 3.92
C ILE A 44 -3.67 2.14 3.69
N CYS A 45 -4.75 2.09 2.92
CA CYS A 45 -5.42 0.85 2.53
C CYS A 45 -4.94 0.45 1.13
N LEU A 46 -4.50 -0.79 0.93
CA LEU A 46 -3.98 -1.28 -0.35
C LEU A 46 -4.44 -2.71 -0.64
N SER A 47 -4.21 -3.15 -1.89
CA SER A 47 -4.30 -4.55 -2.26
C SER A 47 -3.29 -5.40 -1.48
N VAL A 48 -3.67 -6.64 -1.17
CA VAL A 48 -2.73 -7.68 -0.77
C VAL A 48 -1.78 -8.06 -1.90
N SER A 49 -0.57 -8.50 -1.56
CA SER A 49 0.42 -9.01 -2.51
C SER A 49 0.05 -10.40 -3.01
N SER A 50 0.11 -10.63 -4.31
CA SER A 50 -0.19 -11.92 -4.96
C SER A 50 0.88 -13.00 -4.74
N ASN A 51 2.05 -12.65 -4.22
CA ASN A 51 3.14 -13.60 -3.94
C ASN A 51 3.19 -14.07 -2.48
N LYS A 52 2.17 -13.73 -1.68
CA LYS A 52 2.04 -14.09 -0.26
C LYS A 52 0.79 -14.91 -0.02
N THR A 53 0.81 -15.68 1.05
CA THR A 53 -0.33 -16.45 1.53
C THR A 53 -0.87 -15.81 2.79
N TYR A 54 -2.19 -15.73 2.88
CA TYR A 54 -2.91 -15.10 3.97
C TYR A 54 -3.80 -16.14 4.66
N THR A 55 -3.62 -16.32 5.96
CA THR A 55 -4.43 -17.26 6.76
C THR A 55 -5.39 -16.48 7.63
N ARG A 56 -6.70 -16.68 7.41
CA ARG A 56 -7.77 -16.08 8.21
C ARG A 56 -7.65 -16.53 9.67
N THR A 57 -7.87 -15.62 10.60
CA THR A 57 -7.95 -15.93 12.03
C THR A 57 -9.42 -16.04 12.48
N ALA A 58 -9.66 -16.32 13.76
CA ALA A 58 -10.99 -16.24 14.35
C ALA A 58 -11.37 -14.80 14.74
N TYR A 59 -10.43 -13.85 14.71
CA TYR A 59 -10.68 -12.47 15.09
C TYR A 59 -11.48 -11.75 14.00
N GLN A 60 -12.55 -11.09 14.42
CA GLN A 60 -13.44 -10.33 13.56
C GLN A 60 -13.69 -8.96 14.17
N HIS A 61 -13.33 -7.92 13.43
CA HIS A 61 -13.63 -6.54 13.75
C HIS A 61 -14.96 -6.13 13.09
N PRO A 62 -15.81 -5.30 13.72
CA PRO A 62 -17.11 -4.90 13.15
C PRO A 62 -17.00 -4.19 11.78
N VAL A 63 -16.02 -3.29 11.63
CA VAL A 63 -15.75 -2.57 10.36
C VAL A 63 -14.77 -3.31 9.44
N LEU A 64 -13.57 -3.64 9.93
CA LEU A 64 -12.52 -4.27 9.12
C LEU A 64 -12.85 -5.72 8.72
N GLY A 65 -13.75 -6.41 9.41
CA GLY A 65 -14.12 -7.79 9.15
C GLY A 65 -13.10 -8.80 9.69
N PHE A 66 -12.91 -9.93 9.00
CA PHE A 66 -12.02 -10.99 9.49
C PHE A 66 -10.55 -10.63 9.29
N GLU A 67 -9.73 -10.85 10.31
CA GLU A 67 -8.28 -10.69 10.19
C GLU A 67 -7.65 -11.85 9.43
N TYR A 68 -6.62 -11.52 8.65
CA TYR A 68 -5.75 -12.47 7.97
C TYR A 68 -4.30 -12.20 8.40
N VAL A 69 -3.55 -13.27 8.66
CA VAL A 69 -2.12 -13.22 8.94
C VAL A 69 -1.36 -13.61 7.69
N GLN A 70 -0.42 -12.76 7.26
CA GLN A 70 0.46 -13.07 6.13
C GLN A 70 1.57 -14.04 6.54
N ASP A 71 2.00 -14.88 5.60
CA ASP A 71 3.07 -15.86 5.81
C ASP A 71 4.47 -15.23 5.89
N ALA A 72 4.73 -14.17 5.12
CA ALA A 72 6.00 -13.47 5.10
C ALA A 72 5.85 -12.02 4.63
N TYR A 73 6.74 -11.15 5.10
CA TYR A 73 6.78 -9.75 4.69
C TYR A 73 7.01 -9.57 3.19
N SER A 74 6.32 -8.57 2.62
CA SER A 74 6.46 -8.12 1.25
C SER A 74 7.41 -6.91 1.14
N LEU A 75 7.89 -6.63 -0.07
CA LEU A 75 8.68 -5.43 -0.33
C LEU A 75 7.89 -4.14 -0.04
N THR A 76 6.56 -4.17 -0.24
CA THR A 76 5.68 -3.05 0.08
C THR A 76 5.65 -2.81 1.59
N ASP A 77 5.67 -3.88 2.38
CA ASP A 77 5.69 -3.78 3.84
C ASP A 77 7.02 -3.19 4.32
N GLU A 78 8.14 -3.65 3.76
CA GLU A 78 9.46 -3.09 4.04
C GLU A 78 9.50 -1.59 3.71
N TYR A 79 8.92 -1.20 2.57
CA TYR A 79 8.83 0.20 2.18
C TYR A 79 8.00 1.05 3.16
N PHE A 80 6.81 0.61 3.57
CA PHE A 80 6.00 1.32 4.55
C PHE A 80 6.59 1.28 5.96
N SER A 81 7.40 0.27 6.30
CA SER A 81 8.16 0.26 7.55
C SER A 81 9.15 1.44 7.64
N LYS A 82 9.68 1.94 6.51
CA LYS A 82 10.53 3.13 6.48
C LYS A 82 9.78 4.39 6.95
N MET A 83 8.47 4.43 6.73
CA MET A 83 7.55 5.46 7.23
C MET A 83 7.19 5.28 8.72
N GLY A 84 7.59 4.16 9.34
CA GLY A 84 7.23 3.82 10.73
C GLY A 84 5.85 3.19 10.85
N LEU A 85 5.31 2.64 9.76
CA LEU A 85 4.00 2.02 9.73
C LEU A 85 4.08 0.52 9.93
N ASN A 86 3.12 -0.03 10.66
CA ASN A 86 2.84 -1.46 10.75
C ASN A 86 1.78 -1.83 9.73
N VAL A 87 1.66 -3.13 9.42
CA VAL A 87 0.62 -3.64 8.52
C VAL A 87 -0.21 -4.71 9.21
N ARG A 88 -1.53 -4.65 9.00
CA ARG A 88 -2.46 -5.74 9.29
C ARG A 88 -3.37 -5.97 8.11
N PHE A 89 -3.90 -7.19 7.99
CA PHE A 89 -4.73 -7.56 6.86
C PHE A 89 -6.11 -7.95 7.34
N PHE A 90 -7.11 -7.38 6.70
CA PHE A 90 -8.50 -7.67 7.03
C PHE A 90 -9.33 -7.78 5.77
N MET A 91 -10.34 -8.63 5.79
CA MET A 91 -11.36 -8.72 4.75
C MET A 91 -12.65 -8.07 5.27
N PRO A 92 -12.95 -6.83 4.84
CA PRO A 92 -14.16 -6.13 5.27
C PRO A 92 -15.44 -6.88 4.88
N PRO A 93 -16.53 -6.72 5.65
CA PRO A 93 -17.82 -7.30 5.32
C PRO A 93 -18.23 -6.97 3.89
N ASN A 94 -18.80 -7.94 3.17
CA ASN A 94 -19.28 -7.83 1.79
C ASN A 94 -18.19 -7.60 0.73
N THR A 95 -16.91 -7.72 1.10
CA THR A 95 -15.81 -7.81 0.14
C THR A 95 -15.43 -9.27 -0.11
N VAL A 96 -14.66 -9.55 -1.17
CA VAL A 96 -14.29 -10.91 -1.58
C VAL A 96 -12.84 -11.28 -1.27
N ALA A 97 -12.02 -10.32 -0.82
CA ALA A 97 -10.60 -10.54 -0.56
C ALA A 97 -10.06 -9.58 0.52
N PRO A 98 -9.04 -9.99 1.30
CA PRO A 98 -8.41 -9.12 2.29
C PRO A 98 -7.70 -7.91 1.66
N MET A 99 -7.59 -6.84 2.44
CA MET A 99 -6.84 -5.62 2.13
C MET A 99 -5.73 -5.43 3.17
N ALA A 100 -4.66 -4.77 2.77
CA ALA A 100 -3.57 -4.36 3.64
C ALA A 100 -3.87 -2.98 4.23
N PHE A 101 -3.80 -2.87 5.56
CA PHE A 101 -3.96 -1.60 6.28
C PHE A 101 -2.63 -1.24 6.91
N TYR A 102 -1.95 -0.24 6.35
CA TYR A 102 -0.75 0.32 6.94
C TYR A 102 -1.12 1.48 7.85
N HIS A 103 -0.64 1.42 9.08
CA HIS A 103 -1.05 2.31 10.15
C HIS A 103 0.11 2.63 11.09
N SER A 104 0.02 3.79 11.73
CA SER A 104 0.82 4.11 12.92
C SER A 104 0.01 3.77 14.17
N GLY A 105 0.66 3.44 15.28
CA GLY A 105 -0.06 3.10 16.53
C GLY A 105 -0.88 1.82 16.37
N ASP A 106 -2.04 1.76 17.02
CA ASP A 106 -2.95 0.61 17.01
C ASP A 106 -4.13 0.84 16.05
N LEU A 107 -4.20 0.01 15.00
CA LEU A 107 -5.26 0.06 14.00
C LEU A 107 -6.68 -0.04 14.58
N LEU A 108 -6.85 -0.79 15.67
CA LEU A 108 -8.17 -1.14 16.20
C LEU A 108 -8.73 -0.08 17.13
N THR A 109 -7.88 0.77 17.71
CA THR A 109 -8.28 1.74 18.72
C THR A 109 -8.02 3.18 18.32
N ASP A 110 -7.02 3.45 17.49
CA ASP A 110 -6.58 4.81 17.19
C ASP A 110 -7.33 5.42 15.99
N TYR A 111 -8.10 4.59 15.27
CA TYR A 111 -8.85 4.98 14.09
C TYR A 111 -10.35 4.88 14.32
N THR A 112 -11.10 5.83 13.78
CA THR A 112 -12.56 5.83 13.86
C THR A 112 -13.17 4.88 12.84
N ASP A 113 -14.30 4.27 13.20
CA ASP A 113 -15.09 3.44 12.28
C ASP A 113 -15.39 4.16 10.96
N LEU A 114 -15.77 5.44 11.01
CA LEU A 114 -16.04 6.23 9.81
C LEU A 114 -14.80 6.42 8.92
N GLY A 115 -13.64 6.66 9.52
CA GLY A 115 -12.37 6.77 8.78
C GLY A 115 -11.97 5.45 8.11
N LEU A 116 -12.18 4.33 8.81
CA LEU A 116 -11.95 2.99 8.28
C LEU A 116 -12.93 2.65 7.14
N ILE A 117 -14.23 2.91 7.32
CA ILE A 117 -15.25 2.71 6.29
C ILE A 117 -14.91 3.54 5.05
N SER A 118 -14.57 4.82 5.21
CA SER A 118 -14.20 5.69 4.08
C SER A 118 -13.01 5.11 3.30
N SER A 119 -11.97 4.65 4.01
CA SER A 119 -10.77 4.07 3.38
C SER A 119 -11.11 2.77 2.64
N ILE A 120 -11.94 1.91 3.24
CA ILE A 120 -12.43 0.67 2.63
C ILE A 120 -13.24 0.98 1.39
N SER A 121 -14.24 1.86 1.45
CA SER A 121 -15.13 2.16 0.32
C SER A 121 -14.37 2.71 -0.90
N THR A 122 -13.40 3.60 -0.66
CA THR A 122 -12.54 4.11 -1.73
C THR A 122 -11.68 3.00 -2.33
N MET A 123 -10.99 2.22 -1.49
CA MET A 123 -10.08 1.19 -1.96
C MET A 123 -10.81 0.02 -2.63
N GLU A 124 -11.94 -0.43 -2.09
CA GLU A 124 -12.75 -1.50 -2.68
C GLU A 124 -13.21 -1.13 -4.09
N THR A 125 -13.77 0.07 -4.26
CA THR A 125 -14.24 0.56 -5.56
C THR A 125 -13.08 0.64 -6.55
N PHE A 126 -11.95 1.22 -6.13
CA PHE A 126 -10.76 1.31 -6.96
C PHE A 126 -10.24 -0.09 -7.35
N GLN A 127 -10.18 -1.02 -6.40
CA GLN A 127 -9.64 -2.36 -6.66
C GLN A 127 -10.56 -3.23 -7.51
N LYS A 128 -11.89 -3.07 -7.43
CA LYS A 128 -12.81 -3.73 -8.39
C LYS A 128 -12.54 -3.34 -9.84
N ILE A 129 -12.05 -2.12 -10.05
CA ILE A 129 -11.66 -1.62 -11.39
C ILE A 129 -10.22 -2.03 -11.72
N TYR A 130 -9.30 -1.87 -10.77
CA TYR A 130 -7.86 -2.00 -10.98
C TYR A 130 -7.36 -3.45 -10.96
N ARG A 131 -7.95 -4.29 -10.09
CA ARG A 131 -7.61 -5.70 -9.83
C ARG A 131 -8.88 -6.55 -9.66
N PRO A 132 -9.79 -6.56 -10.65
CA PRO A 132 -11.01 -7.36 -10.59
C PRO A 132 -10.72 -8.86 -10.37
N GLU A 133 -9.57 -9.36 -10.82
CA GLU A 133 -9.12 -10.74 -10.63
C GLU A 133 -9.06 -11.14 -9.14
N ILE A 134 -8.89 -10.16 -8.24
CA ILE A 134 -8.81 -10.35 -6.79
C ILE A 134 -10.06 -9.80 -6.10
N TYR A 135 -10.46 -8.57 -6.42
CA TYR A 135 -11.46 -7.81 -5.65
C TYR A 135 -12.85 -7.77 -6.27
N ASN A 136 -13.00 -8.28 -7.50
CA ASN A 136 -14.29 -8.51 -8.13
C ASN A 136 -14.43 -9.97 -8.61
N ALA A 137 -13.71 -10.87 -7.94
CA ALA A 137 -13.82 -12.31 -8.14
C ALA A 137 -15.21 -12.80 -7.72
N ASN A 138 -15.71 -13.84 -8.39
CA ASN A 138 -17.00 -14.44 -8.05
C ASN A 138 -16.90 -15.43 -6.87
N SER A 139 -15.69 -15.62 -6.33
CA SER A 139 -15.41 -16.42 -5.14
C SER A 139 -14.82 -15.56 -4.02
N VAL A 140 -15.20 -15.87 -2.78
CA VAL A 140 -14.70 -15.19 -1.58
C VAL A 140 -13.43 -15.89 -1.08
N ALA A 141 -12.46 -15.11 -0.62
CA ALA A 141 -11.24 -15.60 0.00
C ALA A 141 -11.55 -16.60 1.14
N GLY A 142 -10.97 -17.80 1.03
CA GLY A 142 -11.14 -18.86 2.02
C GLY A 142 -10.35 -18.64 3.31
N GLN A 143 -10.27 -19.69 4.14
CA GLN A 143 -9.47 -19.69 5.37
C GLN A 143 -7.97 -19.52 5.08
N ILE A 144 -7.50 -20.06 3.96
CA ILE A 144 -6.15 -19.83 3.42
C ILE A 144 -6.35 -19.25 2.03
N TYR A 145 -5.71 -18.12 1.77
CA TYR A 145 -5.92 -17.35 0.55
C TYR A 145 -4.58 -16.89 -0.03
N GLN A 146 -4.36 -17.18 -1.31
CA GLN A 146 -3.26 -16.61 -2.10
C GLN A 146 -3.88 -15.88 -3.29
N PRO A 147 -3.71 -14.55 -3.40
CA PRO A 147 -4.31 -13.78 -4.49
C PRO A 147 -3.64 -14.15 -5.82
N SER A 148 -4.40 -14.16 -6.91
CA SER A 148 -3.87 -14.44 -8.25
C SER A 148 -4.36 -13.42 -9.26
N LEU A 149 -3.42 -12.78 -9.97
CA LEU A 149 -3.72 -11.92 -11.12
C LEU A 149 -4.07 -12.71 -12.38
N ARG A 150 -4.09 -14.05 -12.30
CA ARG A 150 -4.49 -14.96 -13.37
C ARG A 150 -5.79 -15.68 -13.05
N HIS A 151 -6.49 -15.29 -11.99
CA HIS A 151 -7.81 -15.83 -11.69
C HIS A 151 -8.78 -15.37 -12.80
N GLU A 152 -9.51 -16.30 -13.40
CA GLU A 152 -10.38 -16.04 -14.56
C GLU A 152 -11.84 -15.83 -14.16
N ASP A 153 -12.25 -16.32 -12.99
CA ASP A 153 -13.63 -16.23 -12.50
C ASP A 153 -13.90 -14.91 -11.75
N TYR A 154 -13.97 -13.83 -12.52
CA TYR A 154 -14.28 -12.50 -12.00
C TYR A 154 -15.21 -11.73 -12.95
N SER A 155 -15.84 -10.71 -12.38
CA SER A 155 -16.69 -9.80 -13.15
C SER A 155 -15.93 -8.51 -13.50
N LEU A 156 -16.14 -7.96 -14.68
CA LEU A 156 -15.63 -6.63 -15.04
C LEU A 156 -16.66 -5.55 -14.67
N THR A 157 -16.16 -4.38 -14.28
CA THR A 157 -17.01 -3.19 -14.17
C THR A 157 -17.25 -2.58 -15.55
N ARG A 158 -18.15 -1.60 -15.64
CA ARG A 158 -18.35 -0.79 -16.86
C ARG A 158 -17.31 0.33 -17.01
N VAL A 159 -16.33 0.41 -16.11
CA VAL A 159 -15.24 1.38 -16.15
C VAL A 159 -14.00 0.70 -16.73
N GLU A 160 -13.51 1.22 -17.85
CA GLU A 160 -12.26 0.75 -18.45
C GLU A 160 -11.07 1.37 -17.73
N TYR A 161 -10.09 0.54 -17.37
CA TYR A 161 -8.85 0.97 -16.75
C TYR A 161 -7.69 0.70 -17.70
N ASP A 162 -7.17 1.76 -18.33
CA ASP A 162 -6.05 1.64 -19.26
C ASP A 162 -4.74 1.32 -18.51
N ARG A 163 -4.42 0.01 -18.47
CA ARG A 163 -3.19 -0.49 -17.85
C ARG A 163 -1.94 -0.12 -18.65
N VAL A 164 -2.05 0.11 -19.96
CA VAL A 164 -0.94 0.52 -20.82
C VAL A 164 -0.57 1.96 -20.52
N GLU A 165 -1.56 2.85 -20.54
CA GLU A 165 -1.38 4.25 -20.18
C GLU A 165 -0.87 4.39 -18.74
N ARG A 166 -1.48 3.70 -17.77
CA ARG A 166 -0.98 3.76 -16.38
C ARG A 166 0.49 3.37 -16.29
N SER A 167 0.90 2.32 -17.01
CA SER A 167 2.28 1.84 -16.96
C SER A 167 3.24 2.84 -17.60
N ARG A 168 2.85 3.48 -18.70
CA ARG A 168 3.59 4.59 -19.33
C ARG A 168 3.71 5.78 -18.37
N LEU A 169 2.60 6.25 -17.81
CA LEU A 169 2.56 7.39 -16.89
C LEU A 169 3.38 7.15 -15.62
N ALA A 170 3.41 5.93 -15.09
CA ALA A 170 4.25 5.60 -13.94
C ALA A 170 5.76 5.78 -14.25
N VAL A 171 6.20 5.46 -15.47
CA VAL A 171 7.58 5.67 -15.91
C VAL A 171 7.85 7.16 -16.15
N GLU A 172 6.93 7.86 -16.80
CA GLU A 172 7.03 9.31 -17.05
C GLU A 172 7.08 10.10 -15.75
N GLN A 173 6.23 9.79 -14.77
CA GLN A 173 6.24 10.41 -13.44
C GLN A 173 7.55 10.17 -12.71
N GLY A 174 8.11 8.95 -12.80
CA GLY A 174 9.42 8.64 -12.23
C GLY A 174 10.54 9.48 -12.83
N LYS A 175 10.56 9.62 -14.16
CA LYS A 175 11.55 10.46 -14.88
C LYS A 175 11.37 11.94 -14.55
N TYR A 176 10.13 12.42 -14.49
CA TYR A 176 9.82 13.80 -14.14
C TYR A 176 10.30 14.14 -12.73
N ALA A 177 10.02 13.28 -11.75
CA ALA A 177 10.50 13.44 -10.38
C ALA A 177 12.03 13.38 -10.33
N GLU A 178 12.66 12.47 -11.09
CA GLU A 178 14.12 12.40 -11.17
C GLU A 178 14.74 13.69 -11.71
N GLU A 179 14.20 14.23 -12.82
CA GLU A 179 14.74 15.40 -13.51
C GLU A 179 14.51 16.70 -12.76
N HIS A 180 13.31 16.90 -12.19
CA HIS A 180 12.90 18.19 -11.62
C HIS A 180 12.99 18.26 -10.09
N PHE A 181 13.09 17.12 -9.41
CA PHE A 181 13.14 17.10 -7.94
C PHE A 181 14.38 16.39 -7.41
N ILE A 182 14.71 15.19 -7.89
CA ILE A 182 15.85 14.45 -7.35
C ILE A 182 17.18 15.06 -7.80
N LYS A 183 17.44 15.15 -9.11
CA LYS A 183 18.73 15.66 -9.64
C LYS A 183 19.07 17.09 -9.21
N PRO A 184 18.15 18.07 -9.28
CA PRO A 184 18.48 19.46 -8.94
C PRO A 184 18.79 19.66 -7.46
N TYR A 185 18.26 18.80 -6.60
CA TYR A 185 18.35 18.92 -5.15
C TYR A 185 19.05 17.73 -4.50
N GLN A 186 19.77 16.91 -5.27
CA GLN A 186 20.30 15.63 -4.81
C GLN A 186 21.17 15.79 -3.56
N ASP A 187 22.20 16.64 -3.64
CA ASP A 187 23.13 16.87 -2.53
C ASP A 187 22.40 17.37 -1.27
N MET A 188 21.43 18.27 -1.45
CA MET A 188 20.61 18.80 -0.35
C MET A 188 19.74 17.71 0.28
N LEU A 189 19.09 16.88 -0.53
CA LEU A 189 18.24 15.78 -0.08
C LEU A 189 19.06 14.70 0.64
N GLU A 190 20.26 14.39 0.15
CA GLU A 190 21.19 13.44 0.76
C GLU A 190 21.72 13.96 2.10
N GLN A 191 22.15 15.23 2.15
CA GLN A 191 22.59 15.87 3.39
C GLN A 191 21.46 15.94 4.42
N TRP A 192 20.26 16.36 3.99
CA TRP A 192 19.09 16.41 4.86
C TRP A 192 18.71 15.02 5.39
N SER A 193 18.68 14.01 4.51
CA SER A 193 18.37 12.63 4.87
C SER A 193 19.38 12.08 5.87
N THR A 194 20.67 12.35 5.70
CA THR A 194 21.74 11.87 6.60
C THR A 194 21.65 12.50 7.99
N ASN A 195 21.26 13.78 8.06
CA ASN A 195 21.12 14.52 9.32
C ASN A 195 19.70 14.46 9.91
N PHE A 196 18.84 13.59 9.38
CA PHE A 196 17.44 13.53 9.78
C PHE A 196 17.29 13.08 11.24
N VAL A 197 16.63 13.90 12.04
CA VAL A 197 16.18 13.61 13.40
C VAL A 197 14.73 14.07 13.50
N LEU A 198 13.86 13.26 14.11
CA LEU A 198 12.45 13.57 14.29
C LEU A 198 12.25 14.59 15.42
#